data_AF-A0A1F9EW39-F1
#
_entry.id   AF-A0A1F9EW39-F1
#
_cell.length_a   1.000
_cell.length_b   1.000
_cell.length_c   1.000
_cell.angle_alpha   90.00
_cell.angle_beta   90.00
_cell.angle_gamma   90.00
#
_symmetry.space_group_name_H-M   'P 1'
#
loop_
_entity.id
_entity.type
_entity.pdbx_description
1 polymer ?
#
loop_
_entity_poly.entity_id
_entity_poly.type
_entity_poly.pdbx_seq_one_letter_code
_entity_poly.pdbx_strand_id
1 'polypeptide(L)'
;MASDERPPVKEFLDMLADILAEKYFERVGDRVKKIPELRRLITAKEASQYLSLSTDTIYRMASLKKLPYLKIGDRVLFDIKTIDQWIERHLIKEKEWKREELKAEIERDKSDAKGSKESDLLTLLKKKGKD
;
A
#
# COMPACT_ATOMS: atom_id res chain seq x y z
N MET A 1 43.71 40.98 -34.91
CA MET A 1 43.80 40.85 -33.43
C MET A 1 42.53 40.17 -32.99
N ALA A 2 42.57 38.85 -32.76
CA ALA A 2 41.40 38.15 -32.23
C ALA A 2 41.35 38.49 -30.74
N SER A 3 40.35 39.29 -30.34
CA SER A 3 40.08 39.55 -28.94
C SER A 3 39.70 38.23 -28.29
N ASP A 4 40.55 37.76 -27.39
CA ASP A 4 40.31 36.63 -26.50
C ASP A 4 39.27 37.08 -25.45
N GLU A 5 38.03 37.24 -25.90
CA GLU A 5 36.89 37.52 -25.03
C GLU A 5 36.57 36.22 -24.30
N ARG A 6 37.15 36.09 -23.10
CA ARG A 6 36.78 35.01 -22.18
C ARG A 6 35.27 35.07 -22.00
N PRO A 7 34.55 33.98 -22.27
CA PRO A 7 33.11 33.98 -22.14
C PRO A 7 32.74 34.41 -20.72
N PRO A 8 31.70 35.25 -20.55
CA PRO A 8 31.22 35.62 -19.24
C PRO A 8 30.98 34.35 -18.41
N VAL A 9 31.27 34.40 -17.12
CA VAL A 9 31.26 33.22 -16.23
C VAL A 9 29.98 32.40 -16.36
N LYS A 10 28.86 33.06 -16.65
CA LYS A 10 27.57 32.41 -16.93
C LYS A 10 27.63 31.47 -18.15
N GLU A 11 28.15 31.92 -19.29
CA GLU A 11 28.28 31.11 -20.51
C GLU A 11 29.26 29.95 -20.31
N PHE A 12 30.32 30.17 -19.54
CA PHE A 12 31.24 29.10 -19.17
C PHE A 12 30.57 28.04 -18.28
N LEU A 13 29.76 28.48 -17.30
CA LEU A 13 29.00 27.58 -16.44
C LEU A 13 27.89 26.84 -17.20
N ASP A 14 27.23 27.49 -18.16
CA ASP A 14 26.23 26.88 -19.03
C ASP A 14 26.88 25.82 -19.92
N MET A 15 28.04 26.12 -20.52
CA MET A 15 28.83 25.16 -21.29
C MET A 15 29.30 23.96 -20.43
N LEU A 16 29.73 24.21 -19.20
CA LEU A 16 30.07 23.13 -18.27
C LEU A 16 28.85 22.31 -17.88
N ALA A 17 27.69 22.95 -17.69
CA ALA A 17 26.44 22.27 -17.40
C ALA A 17 26.03 21.35 -18.56
N ASP A 18 26.17 21.79 -19.81
CA ASP A 18 25.87 21.00 -21.00
C ASP A 18 26.82 19.79 -21.13
N ILE A 19 28.12 19.98 -20.94
CA ILE A 19 29.12 18.88 -20.98
C ILE A 19 28.87 17.89 -19.83
N LEU A 20 28.54 18.39 -18.64
CA LEU A 20 28.21 17.55 -17.50
C LEU A 20 26.88 16.82 -17.73
N ALA A 21 25.90 17.46 -18.35
CA ALA A 21 24.62 16.86 -18.70
C ALA A 21 24.83 15.74 -19.73
N GLU A 22 25.60 15.94 -20.80
CA GLU A 22 25.92 14.88 -21.77
C GLU A 22 26.56 13.67 -21.10
N LYS A 23 27.60 13.88 -20.28
CA LYS A 23 28.28 12.78 -19.57
C LYS A 23 27.43 12.15 -18.48
N TYR A 24 26.55 12.92 -17.85
CA TYR A 24 25.56 12.43 -16.91
C TYR A 24 24.55 11.55 -17.64
N PHE A 25 23.97 12.01 -18.75
CA PHE A 25 23.00 11.27 -19.54
C PHE A 25 23.59 10.03 -20.24
N GLU A 26 24.87 10.00 -20.61
CA GLU A 26 25.49 8.75 -21.07
C GLU A 26 25.61 7.73 -19.93
N ARG A 27 26.04 8.16 -18.74
CA ARG A 27 26.14 7.29 -17.56
C ARG A 27 24.79 6.93 -16.95
N VAL A 28 23.79 7.78 -17.16
CA VAL A 28 22.41 7.60 -16.70
C VAL A 28 21.55 7.02 -17.81
N GLY A 29 22.02 6.90 -19.06
CA GLY A 29 21.29 6.29 -20.17
C GLY A 29 20.94 4.82 -19.90
N ASP A 30 21.84 4.11 -19.22
CA ASP A 30 21.59 2.75 -18.72
C ASP A 30 20.63 2.72 -17.51
N ARG A 31 20.48 3.84 -16.79
CA ARG A 31 19.51 4.03 -15.69
C ARG A 31 18.15 4.59 -16.19
N VAL A 32 18.12 5.34 -17.29
CA VAL A 32 16.95 5.98 -17.92
C VAL A 32 16.18 4.98 -18.80
N LYS A 33 16.87 4.03 -19.45
CA LYS A 33 16.20 2.83 -20.02
C LYS A 33 15.45 2.00 -18.97
N LYS A 34 15.70 2.32 -17.69
CA LYS A 34 15.11 1.74 -16.50
C LYS A 34 14.19 2.73 -15.76
N ILE A 35 13.64 3.76 -16.42
CA ILE A 35 12.56 4.57 -15.82
C ILE A 35 11.34 3.65 -15.61
N PRO A 36 11.03 3.23 -14.37
CA PRO A 36 9.91 2.33 -14.07
C PRO A 36 8.60 3.12 -13.99
N GLU A 37 8.66 4.45 -13.90
CA GLU A 37 7.52 5.32 -13.63
C GLU A 37 6.45 5.32 -14.73
N LEU A 38 6.77 4.82 -15.94
CA LEU A 38 5.82 4.63 -17.04
C LEU A 38 5.35 3.18 -17.22
N ARG A 39 5.92 2.20 -16.50
CA ARG A 39 5.54 0.79 -16.63
C ARG A 39 4.54 0.40 -15.56
N ARG A 40 3.27 0.24 -15.98
CA ARG A 40 2.19 -0.27 -15.13
C ARG A 40 2.49 -1.66 -14.55
N LEU A 41 3.14 -2.52 -15.35
CA LEU A 41 3.50 -3.87 -14.96
C LEU A 41 4.99 -3.96 -14.62
N ILE A 42 5.27 -4.50 -13.43
CA ILE A 42 6.62 -4.69 -12.89
C ILE A 42 6.93 -6.18 -12.72
N THR A 43 8.21 -6.52 -12.75
CA THR A 43 8.73 -7.87 -12.53
C THR A 43 8.74 -8.24 -11.05
N ALA A 44 8.95 -9.52 -10.72
CA ALA A 44 9.09 -9.96 -9.33
C ALA A 44 10.25 -9.26 -8.58
N LYS A 45 11.33 -8.92 -9.29
CA LYS A 45 12.49 -8.19 -8.72
C LYS A 45 12.16 -6.73 -8.41
N GLU A 46 11.38 -6.09 -9.26
CA GLU A 46 10.91 -4.72 -9.02
C GLU A 46 9.85 -4.71 -7.91
N ALA A 47 8.94 -5.69 -7.90
CA ALA A 47 7.95 -5.85 -6.84
C ALA A 47 8.60 -6.11 -5.47
N SER A 48 9.70 -6.87 -5.43
CA SER A 48 10.46 -7.09 -4.20
C SER A 48 11.08 -5.80 -3.66
N GLN A 49 11.59 -4.95 -4.55
CA GLN A 49 12.09 -3.63 -4.19
C GLN A 49 10.94 -2.70 -3.74
N TYR A 50 9.82 -2.74 -4.46
CA TYR A 50 8.64 -1.92 -4.17
C TYR A 50 8.04 -2.21 -2.79
N LEU A 51 7.89 -3.50 -2.45
CA LEU A 51 7.32 -3.94 -1.17
C LEU A 51 8.36 -4.09 -0.05
N SER A 52 9.65 -3.87 -0.34
CA SER A 52 10.76 -4.13 0.59
C SER A 52 10.79 -5.56 1.14
N LEU A 53 10.47 -6.55 0.30
CA LEU A 53 10.47 -7.98 0.63
C LEU A 53 11.54 -8.73 -0.20
N SER A 54 11.89 -9.96 0.20
CA SER A 54 12.75 -10.80 -0.63
C SER A 54 12.01 -11.27 -1.89
N THR A 55 12.74 -11.45 -3.00
CA THR A 55 12.18 -12.00 -4.25
C THR A 55 11.54 -13.37 -4.05
N ASP A 56 12.14 -14.22 -3.21
CA ASP A 56 11.56 -15.50 -2.81
C ASP A 56 10.20 -15.34 -2.12
N THR A 57 10.09 -14.37 -1.20
CA THR A 57 8.82 -14.06 -0.54
C THR A 57 7.78 -13.60 -1.54
N ILE A 58 8.14 -12.77 -2.53
CA ILE A 58 7.23 -12.35 -3.60
C ILE A 58 6.72 -13.57 -4.38
N TYR A 59 7.60 -14.48 -4.80
CA TYR A 59 7.18 -15.70 -5.51
C TYR A 59 6.29 -16.59 -4.64
N ARG A 60 6.64 -16.76 -3.36
CA ARG A 60 5.83 -17.51 -2.39
C ARG A 60 4.45 -16.89 -2.20
N MET A 61 4.36 -15.56 -2.08
CA MET A 61 3.08 -14.87 -1.93
C MET A 61 2.24 -14.95 -3.21
N ALA A 62 2.86 -14.86 -4.39
CA ALA A 62 2.18 -15.04 -5.67
C ALA A 62 1.67 -16.48 -5.84
N SER A 63 2.48 -17.50 -5.53
CA SER A 63 2.07 -18.90 -5.63
C SER A 63 0.93 -19.25 -4.66
N LEU A 64 0.95 -18.67 -3.46
CA LEU A 64 -0.13 -18.77 -2.47
C LEU A 64 -1.34 -17.88 -2.78
N LYS A 65 -1.35 -17.16 -3.90
CA LYS A 65 -2.40 -16.19 -4.30
C LYS A 65 -2.68 -15.11 -3.24
N LYS A 66 -1.69 -14.82 -2.38
CA LYS A 66 -1.76 -13.77 -1.35
C LYS A 66 -1.42 -12.39 -1.90
N LEU A 67 -0.54 -12.33 -2.90
CA LEU A 67 -0.17 -11.11 -3.61
C LEU A 67 -0.79 -11.15 -5.02
N PRO A 68 -1.46 -10.09 -5.49
CA PRO A 68 -2.05 -10.06 -6.83
C PRO A 68 -0.97 -10.08 -7.91
N TYR A 69 -1.14 -10.95 -8.90
CA TYR A 69 -0.19 -11.12 -9.99
C TYR A 69 -0.90 -11.39 -11.33
N LEU A 70 -0.17 -11.19 -12.42
CA LEU A 70 -0.59 -11.48 -13.79
C LEU A 70 0.37 -12.52 -14.37
N LYS A 71 -0.17 -13.63 -14.89
CA LYS A 71 0.60 -14.64 -15.59
C LYS A 71 0.42 -14.47 -17.10
N ILE A 72 1.51 -14.19 -17.82
CA ILE A 72 1.54 -14.09 -19.29
C ILE A 72 2.56 -15.11 -19.79
N GLY A 73 2.06 -16.23 -20.31
CA GLY A 73 2.90 -17.39 -20.64
C GLY A 73 3.65 -17.89 -19.40
N ASP A 74 4.98 -17.89 -19.48
CA ASP A 74 5.85 -18.30 -18.38
C ASP A 74 6.23 -17.15 -17.44
N ARG A 75 5.85 -15.91 -17.76
CA ARG A 75 6.21 -14.73 -16.97
C ARG A 75 5.14 -14.41 -15.95
N VAL A 76 5.59 -14.06 -14.74
CA VAL A 76 4.76 -13.49 -13.68
C VAL A 76 5.11 -12.02 -13.54
N LEU A 77 4.10 -11.17 -13.72
CA LEU A 77 4.19 -9.71 -13.61
C LEU A 77 3.21 -9.21 -12.55
N PHE A 78 3.42 -7.99 -12.09
CA PHE A 78 2.63 -7.36 -11.05
C PHE A 78 2.18 -5.98 -11.50
N ASP A 79 0.90 -5.64 -11.34
CA ASP A 79 0.39 -4.30 -11.62
C ASP A 79 0.57 -3.44 -10.37
N ILE A 80 1.29 -2.32 -10.49
CA ILE A 80 1.53 -1.37 -9.39
C ILE A 80 0.20 -0.94 -8.78
N LYS A 81 -0.79 -0.58 -9.60
CA LYS A 81 -2.10 -0.11 -9.10
C LYS A 81 -2.82 -1.17 -8.27
N THR A 82 -2.66 -2.43 -8.65
CA THR A 82 -3.28 -3.54 -7.92
C THR A 82 -2.53 -3.84 -6.63
N ILE A 83 -1.20 -3.69 -6.63
CA ILE A 83 -0.40 -3.75 -5.41
C ILE A 83 -0.82 -2.63 -4.45
N ASP A 84 -0.97 -1.38 -4.91
CA ASP A 84 -1.40 -0.25 -4.07
C ASP A 84 -2.73 -0.55 -3.37
N GLN A 85 -3.74 -0.97 -4.13
CA GLN A 85 -5.04 -1.36 -3.59
C GLN A 85 -4.96 -2.58 -2.65
N TRP A 86 -3.98 -3.46 -2.87
CA TRP A 86 -3.74 -4.59 -1.98
C TRP A 86 -3.15 -4.10 -0.65
N ILE A 87 -2.20 -3.17 -0.67
CA ILE A 87 -1.62 -2.53 0.53
C ILE A 87 -2.73 -1.86 1.34
N GLU A 88 -3.57 -1.05 0.71
CA GLU A 88 -4.67 -0.35 1.39
C GLU A 88 -5.64 -1.30 2.11
N ARG A 89 -5.93 -2.46 1.51
CA ARG A 89 -6.82 -3.49 2.09
C ARG A 89 -6.20 -4.25 3.25
N HIS A 90 -4.87 -4.38 3.28
CA HIS A 90 -4.16 -5.11 4.33
C HIS A 90 -3.61 -4.18 5.42
N LEU A 91 -3.80 -2.88 5.27
CA LEU A 91 -3.46 -1.91 6.30
C LEU A 91 -4.41 -2.06 7.49
N ILE A 92 -3.90 -2.58 8.61
CA ILE A 92 -4.65 -2.68 9.85
C ILE A 92 -4.81 -1.25 10.41
N LYS A 93 -6.02 -0.69 10.31
CA LYS A 93 -6.34 0.60 10.95
C LYS A 93 -6.57 0.35 12.44
N GLU A 94 -5.65 0.82 13.27
CA GLU A 94 -5.69 0.78 14.75
C GLU A 94 -6.99 1.30 15.41
N LYS A 95 -7.96 1.85 14.67
CA LYS A 95 -9.24 2.32 15.21
C LYS A 95 -10.38 1.29 15.15
N GLU A 96 -10.22 0.18 14.43
CA GLU A 96 -11.30 -0.79 14.23
C GLU A 96 -11.32 -1.91 15.28
N TRP A 97 -10.18 -2.29 15.85
CA TRP A 97 -10.12 -3.32 16.91
C TRP A 97 -10.91 -2.91 18.16
N LYS A 98 -10.75 -1.67 18.62
CA LYS A 98 -11.53 -1.12 19.74
C LYS A 98 -13.02 -0.98 19.43
N ARG A 99 -13.40 -0.79 18.16
CA ARG A 99 -14.81 -0.61 17.76
C ARG A 99 -15.54 -1.93 17.64
N GLU A 100 -14.88 -2.98 17.15
CA GLU A 100 -15.47 -4.32 17.08
C GLU A 100 -15.63 -4.93 18.48
N GLU A 101 -14.61 -4.77 19.35
CA GLU A 101 -14.73 -5.12 20.78
C GLU A 101 -15.87 -4.34 21.46
N LEU A 102 -15.92 -3.02 21.28
CA LEU A 102 -16.94 -2.18 21.90
C LEU A 102 -18.36 -2.52 21.38
N LYS A 103 -18.51 -2.85 20.09
CA LYS A 103 -19.79 -3.29 19.53
C LYS A 103 -20.20 -4.65 20.10
N ALA A 104 -19.29 -5.61 20.19
CA ALA A 104 -19.55 -6.93 20.75
C ALA A 104 -19.91 -6.87 22.25
N GLU A 105 -19.29 -5.95 23.00
CA GLU A 105 -19.61 -5.71 24.42
C GLU A 105 -20.99 -5.04 24.56
N ILE A 106 -21.29 -4.03 23.74
CA ILE A 106 -22.61 -3.36 23.72
C ILE A 106 -23.74 -4.33 23.32
N GLU A 107 -23.48 -5.27 22.41
CA GLU A 107 -24.46 -6.32 22.06
C GLU A 107 -24.67 -7.33 23.19
N ARG A 108 -23.60 -7.74 23.90
CA ARG A 108 -23.71 -8.59 25.09
C ARG A 108 -24.49 -7.92 26.23
N ASP A 109 -24.17 -6.67 26.56
CA ASP A 109 -24.88 -5.92 27.59
C ASP A 109 -26.37 -5.70 27.25
N LYS A 110 -26.70 -5.54 25.96
CA LYS A 110 -28.09 -5.43 25.50
C LYS A 110 -28.87 -6.74 25.62
N SER A 111 -28.24 -7.89 25.41
CA SER A 111 -28.90 -9.19 25.63
C SER A 111 -29.17 -9.45 27.11
N ASP A 112 -28.25 -9.08 27.99
CA ASP A 112 -28.38 -9.29 29.44
C ASP A 112 -29.45 -8.37 30.06
N ALA A 113 -29.52 -7.10 29.62
CA ALA A 113 -30.53 -6.15 30.09
C ALA A 113 -31.96 -6.47 29.61
N LYS A 114 -32.12 -7.23 28.52
CA LYS A 114 -33.44 -7.58 27.95
C LYS A 114 -34.05 -8.80 28.64
N GLY A 115 -33.23 -9.77 29.07
CA GLY A 115 -33.68 -10.92 29.84
C GLY A 115 -34.19 -10.59 31.25
N SER A 116 -33.54 -9.64 31.94
CA SER A 116 -33.89 -9.28 33.33
C SER A 116 -35.22 -8.52 33.46
N LYS A 117 -35.61 -7.72 32.46
CA LYS A 117 -36.86 -6.93 32.54
C LYS A 117 -38.10 -7.79 32.26
N GLU A 118 -37.98 -8.80 31.42
CA GLU A 118 -39.07 -9.73 31.12
C GLU A 118 -39.33 -10.69 32.28
N SER A 119 -38.27 -11.16 32.96
CA SER A 119 -38.41 -12.02 34.14
C SER A 119 -39.11 -11.32 35.30
N ASP A 120 -38.79 -10.05 35.56
CA ASP A 120 -39.37 -9.31 36.68
C ASP A 120 -40.85 -8.98 36.46
N LEU A 121 -41.26 -8.66 35.23
CA LEU A 121 -42.66 -8.40 34.88
C LEU A 121 -43.52 -9.68 34.97
N LEU A 122 -42.99 -10.82 34.55
CA LEU A 122 -43.64 -12.13 34.69
C LEU A 122 -43.84 -12.49 36.17
N THR A 123 -42.85 -12.17 37.00
CA THR A 123 -42.92 -12.41 38.45
C THR A 123 -43.94 -11.49 39.13
N LEU A 124 -44.06 -10.23 38.67
CA LEU A 124 -45.05 -9.27 39.15
C LEU A 124 -46.49 -9.61 38.72
N LEU A 125 -46.68 -10.11 37.48
CA LEU A 125 -48.01 -10.50 36.99
C LEU A 125 -48.56 -11.74 37.74
N LYS A 126 -47.68 -12.70 38.06
CA LYS A 126 -48.05 -13.92 38.80
C LYS A 126 -48.43 -13.66 40.26
N LYS A 127 -48.01 -12.52 40.82
CA LYS A 127 -48.33 -12.10 42.21
C LYS A 127 -49.70 -11.41 42.33
N LYS A 128 -50.35 -11.02 41.23
CA LYS A 128 -51.65 -10.30 41.24
C LYS A 128 -52.88 -11.21 41.04
N GLY A 129 -52.72 -12.54 41.14
CA GLY A 129 -53.81 -13.50 40.94
C GLY A 129 -54.07 -14.44 42.13
N LYS A 130 -53.55 -14.11 43.31
CA LYS A 130 -53.71 -14.92 44.51
C LYS A 130 -53.96 -13.99 45.70
N ASP A 131 -55.17 -13.43 45.72
CA ASP A 131 -56.01 -13.11 46.88
C ASP A 131 -57.34 -12.53 46.37
#